data_AF-A0A502CT45-F1
#
_entry.id   AF-A0A502CT45-F1
#
_cell.length_a   1.000
_cell.length_b   1.000
_cell.length_c   1.000
_cell.angle_alpha   90.00
_cell.angle_beta   90.00
_cell.angle_gamma   90.00
#
_symmetry.space_group_name_H-M   'P 1'
#
loop_
_entity.id
_entity.type
_entity.pdbx_description
1 polymer ?
#
loop_
_entity_poly.entity_id
_entity_poly.type
_entity_poly.pdbx_seq_one_letter_code
_entity_poly.pdbx_strand_id
1 'polypeptide(L)'
;MVRGATLPSGASAQLVPAAVPILRPLEATGSPALRGRWAWPLRPQPAVVRPFLPPATKYGAGHRGVDLTGSSGQEVLAVEAGTVTHVGRIAGRGTVTVLHSSGIRSTYEPVDPQVSSGSPVARGAPLGRLEGSGSHCAPAVCLHLGAVRGEVYLDPMIFLIGGQRVRLLPLAPARTG
;
A
#
# COMPACT_ATOMS: atom_id res chain seq x y z
N MET A 1 -61.99 51.23 18.61
CA MET A 1 -60.88 50.26 18.55
C MET A 1 -61.29 48.99 19.30
N VAL A 2 -61.74 47.95 18.61
CA VAL A 2 -61.98 46.64 19.23
C VAL A 2 -61.19 45.61 18.43
N ARG A 3 -60.22 45.00 19.12
CA ARG A 3 -59.23 44.07 18.59
C ARG A 3 -59.87 42.68 18.42
N GLY A 4 -59.52 42.03 17.31
CA GLY A 4 -59.84 40.61 17.08
C GLY A 4 -58.99 39.69 17.93
N ALA A 5 -59.45 38.46 18.11
CA ALA A 5 -58.63 37.34 18.52
C ALA A 5 -59.21 36.04 17.96
N THR A 6 -58.38 35.42 17.12
CA THR A 6 -58.55 34.18 16.37
C THR A 6 -58.56 32.96 17.29
N LEU A 7 -59.38 31.95 16.99
CA LEU A 7 -59.34 30.63 17.62
C LEU A 7 -58.09 29.86 17.19
N PRO A 8 -57.39 29.11 18.08
CA PRO A 8 -56.35 28.18 17.67
C PRO A 8 -56.96 26.83 17.26
N SER A 9 -56.52 26.30 16.12
CA SER A 9 -56.84 24.95 15.61
C SER A 9 -55.78 23.95 16.08
N GLY A 10 -56.23 22.71 16.30
CA GLY A 10 -55.60 21.65 17.10
C GLY A 10 -54.14 21.30 16.81
N ALA A 11 -53.40 21.02 17.88
CA ALA A 11 -52.11 20.34 17.84
C ALA A 11 -52.33 18.82 17.81
N SER A 12 -52.00 18.16 16.71
CA SER A 12 -51.97 16.70 16.62
C SER A 12 -50.72 16.17 17.35
N ALA A 13 -50.91 15.46 18.45
CA ALA A 13 -49.86 14.71 19.12
C ALA A 13 -49.51 13.46 18.30
N GLN A 14 -48.33 13.45 17.68
CA GLN A 14 -47.79 12.26 17.02
C GLN A 14 -46.96 11.47 18.04
N LEU A 15 -47.32 10.19 18.27
CA LEU A 15 -46.49 9.27 19.03
C LEU A 15 -45.19 8.97 18.27
N VAL A 16 -44.05 9.16 18.93
CA VAL A 16 -42.74 8.72 18.45
C VAL A 16 -42.55 7.26 18.85
N PRO A 17 -42.32 6.30 17.94
CA PRO A 17 -41.99 4.94 18.34
C PRO A 17 -40.58 4.90 18.94
N ALA A 18 -40.44 4.27 20.10
CA ALA A 18 -39.14 4.01 20.72
C ALA A 18 -38.33 3.05 19.85
N ALA A 19 -37.18 3.49 19.34
CA ALA A 19 -36.25 2.65 18.60
C ALA A 19 -35.54 1.68 19.56
N VAL A 20 -35.71 0.37 19.34
CA VAL A 20 -34.97 -0.67 20.05
C VAL A 20 -33.54 -0.71 19.49
N PRO A 21 -32.48 -0.59 20.32
CA PRO A 21 -31.12 -0.68 19.81
C PRO A 21 -30.82 -2.12 19.40
N ILE A 22 -30.57 -2.33 18.10
CA ILE A 22 -30.05 -3.60 17.59
C ILE A 22 -28.58 -3.70 18.02
N LEU A 23 -28.29 -4.56 18.99
CA LEU A 23 -26.92 -4.91 19.37
C LEU A 23 -26.23 -5.55 18.16
N ARG A 24 -25.30 -4.82 17.54
CA ARG A 24 -24.42 -5.35 16.50
C ARG A 24 -23.48 -6.39 17.13
N PRO A 25 -23.35 -7.60 16.56
CA PRO A 25 -22.30 -8.52 16.99
C PRO A 25 -20.95 -7.83 16.83
N LEU A 26 -20.12 -7.85 17.88
CA LEU A 26 -18.71 -7.54 17.75
C LEU A 26 -18.13 -8.63 16.85
N GLU A 27 -17.91 -8.33 15.57
CA GLU A 27 -17.13 -9.23 14.73
C GLU A 27 -15.77 -9.40 15.39
N ALA A 28 -15.47 -10.65 15.76
CA ALA A 28 -14.21 -11.04 16.33
C ALA A 28 -13.10 -10.51 15.41
N THR A 29 -12.29 -9.60 15.94
CA THR A 29 -11.10 -9.11 15.25
C THR A 29 -10.18 -10.31 15.12
N GLY A 30 -10.29 -11.01 13.98
CA GLY A 30 -9.31 -12.01 13.59
C GLY A 30 -7.95 -11.33 13.67
N SER A 31 -7.12 -11.77 14.61
CA SER A 31 -5.76 -11.28 14.77
C SER A 31 -5.12 -11.30 13.38
N PRO A 32 -4.61 -10.17 12.83
CA PRO A 32 -4.07 -10.15 11.48
C PRO A 32 -2.83 -11.04 11.48
N ALA A 33 -3.03 -12.31 11.15
CA ALA A 33 -1.98 -13.29 10.96
C ALA A 33 -1.20 -12.84 9.73
N LEU A 34 -0.16 -12.03 9.97
CA LEU A 34 1.04 -11.81 9.17
C LEU A 34 0.88 -11.96 7.65
N ARG A 35 -0.16 -11.37 7.05
CA ARG A 35 -0.07 -10.97 5.65
C ARG A 35 0.99 -9.88 5.60
N GLY A 36 1.90 -9.94 4.63
CA GLY A 36 2.87 -8.88 4.41
C GLY A 36 2.21 -7.51 4.56
N ARG A 37 2.87 -6.58 5.26
CA ARG A 37 2.35 -5.20 5.43
C ARG A 37 2.00 -4.59 4.07
N TRP A 38 2.72 -5.01 3.04
CA TRP A 38 2.51 -4.61 1.65
C TRP A 38 1.63 -5.61 0.91
N ALA A 39 0.77 -5.11 0.03
CA ALA A 39 0.14 -5.89 -1.05
C ALA A 39 1.05 -5.90 -2.27
N TRP A 40 0.90 -6.91 -3.11
CA TRP A 40 1.51 -6.93 -4.43
C TRP A 40 1.00 -5.73 -5.26
N PRO A 41 1.90 -4.98 -5.92
CA PRO A 41 1.53 -3.79 -6.68
C PRO A 41 0.94 -4.10 -8.07
N LEU A 42 0.91 -5.37 -8.47
CA LEU A 42 0.34 -5.84 -9.74
C LEU A 42 -0.62 -7.00 -9.46
N ARG A 43 -1.60 -7.18 -10.35
CA ARG A 43 -2.54 -8.30 -10.33
C ARG A 43 -2.59 -9.00 -11.71
N PRO A 44 -2.66 -10.34 -11.77
CA PRO A 44 -2.49 -11.30 -10.66
C PRO A 44 -1.09 -11.18 -10.01
N GLN A 45 -0.85 -11.90 -8.91
CA GLN A 45 0.44 -11.83 -8.22
C GLN A 45 1.59 -12.07 -9.22
N PRO A 46 2.52 -11.10 -9.39
CA PRO A 46 3.58 -11.22 -10.38
C PRO A 46 4.68 -12.16 -9.89
N ALA A 47 5.44 -12.71 -10.84
CA ALA A 47 6.71 -13.37 -10.51
C ALA A 47 7.80 -12.31 -10.31
N VAL A 48 8.74 -12.60 -9.41
CA VAL A 48 9.95 -11.79 -9.23
C VAL A 48 10.97 -12.24 -10.29
N VAL A 49 11.33 -11.36 -11.23
CA VAL A 49 12.33 -11.65 -12.27
C VAL A 49 13.73 -11.20 -11.90
N ARG A 50 13.84 -10.24 -10.97
CA ARG A 50 15.13 -9.84 -10.40
C ARG A 50 14.98 -9.51 -8.91
N PRO A 51 15.76 -10.16 -8.03
CA PRO A 51 15.70 -9.92 -6.60
C PRO A 51 16.45 -8.64 -6.22
N PHE A 52 16.19 -8.15 -5.01
CA PHE A 52 16.98 -7.10 -4.38
C PHE A 52 18.44 -7.55 -4.20
N LEU A 53 19.38 -6.67 -4.55
CA LEU A 53 20.81 -6.86 -4.36
C LEU A 53 21.37 -5.57 -3.75
N PRO A 54 21.67 -5.54 -2.44
CA PRO A 54 22.15 -4.32 -1.80
C PRO A 54 23.48 -3.89 -2.42
N PRO A 55 23.68 -2.60 -2.72
CA PRO A 55 24.96 -2.13 -3.21
C PRO A 55 26.01 -2.17 -2.09
N ALA A 56 27.23 -2.61 -2.40
CA ALA A 56 28.33 -2.71 -1.42
C ALA A 56 28.79 -1.33 -0.90
N THR A 57 28.53 -0.27 -1.64
CA THR A 57 28.79 1.13 -1.26
C THR A 57 27.56 1.98 -1.62
N LYS A 58 27.43 3.19 -1.05
CA LYS A 58 26.28 4.07 -1.29
C LYS A 58 25.95 4.25 -2.78
N TYR A 59 26.98 4.44 -3.60
CA TYR A 59 26.87 4.64 -5.05
C TYR A 59 27.28 3.42 -5.89
N GLY A 60 27.60 2.29 -5.26
CA GLY A 60 28.01 1.07 -5.94
C GLY A 60 26.89 0.46 -6.79
N ALA A 61 27.30 -0.47 -7.64
CA ALA A 61 26.37 -1.31 -8.39
C ALA A 61 25.54 -2.17 -7.44
N GLY A 62 24.31 -2.48 -7.85
CA GLY A 62 23.36 -3.26 -7.08
C GLY A 62 21.99 -3.21 -7.74
N HIS A 63 21.01 -3.81 -7.07
CA HIS A 63 19.61 -3.76 -7.46
C HIS A 63 18.78 -3.27 -6.27
N ARG A 64 18.41 -1.99 -6.32
CA ARG A 64 17.85 -1.21 -5.20
C ARG A 64 16.33 -1.40 -5.01
N GLY A 65 15.82 -2.54 -5.46
CA GLY A 65 14.42 -2.94 -5.41
C GLY A 65 14.25 -4.36 -5.95
N VAL A 66 13.03 -4.73 -6.31
CA VAL A 66 12.71 -5.97 -7.03
C VAL A 66 12.04 -5.66 -8.35
N ASP A 67 12.24 -6.52 -9.32
CA ASP A 67 11.57 -6.42 -10.62
C ASP A 67 10.50 -7.49 -10.72
N LEU A 68 9.29 -7.06 -11.02
CA LEU A 68 8.09 -7.87 -11.03
C LEU A 68 7.59 -8.01 -12.47
N THR A 69 7.31 -9.23 -12.92
CA THR A 69 6.71 -9.45 -14.25
C THR A 69 5.45 -8.61 -14.41
N GLY A 70 5.35 -7.89 -15.52
CA GLY A 70 4.15 -7.13 -15.83
C GLY A 70 3.86 -7.08 -17.33
N SER A 71 2.85 -6.30 -17.69
CA SER A 71 2.48 -6.04 -19.09
C SER A 71 2.27 -4.54 -19.30
N SER A 72 2.58 -4.05 -20.49
CA SER A 72 2.35 -2.65 -20.85
C SER A 72 0.88 -2.28 -20.62
N GLY A 73 0.62 -1.14 -19.98
CA GLY A 73 -0.73 -0.66 -19.64
C GLY A 73 -1.36 -1.31 -18.42
N GLN A 74 -0.73 -2.32 -17.81
CA GLN A 74 -1.21 -2.98 -16.60
C GLN A 74 -1.30 -1.97 -15.45
N GLU A 75 -2.35 -2.06 -14.64
CA GLU A 75 -2.54 -1.16 -13.50
C GLU A 75 -1.50 -1.41 -12.41
N VAL A 76 -0.88 -0.34 -11.94
CA VAL A 76 0.09 -0.32 -10.84
C VAL A 76 -0.60 0.19 -9.58
N LEU A 77 -0.53 -0.60 -8.51
CA LEU A 77 -1.27 -0.37 -7.27
C LEU A 77 -0.35 0.02 -6.12
N ALA A 78 -0.85 0.88 -5.23
CA ALA A 78 -0.16 1.23 -3.99
C ALA A 78 -0.02 0.00 -3.07
N VAL A 79 1.21 -0.32 -2.67
CA VAL A 79 1.48 -1.49 -1.81
C VAL A 79 0.89 -1.37 -0.41
N GLU A 80 0.78 -0.16 0.11
CA GLU A 80 0.27 0.19 1.44
C GLU A 80 -0.34 1.59 1.37
N ALA A 81 -1.24 1.92 2.31
CA ALA A 81 -1.81 3.26 2.38
C ALA A 81 -0.71 4.30 2.69
N GLY A 82 -0.86 5.51 2.20
CA GLY A 82 0.14 6.56 2.38
C GLY A 82 -0.18 7.83 1.62
N THR A 83 0.84 8.68 1.49
CA THR A 83 0.77 9.93 0.73
C THR A 83 1.78 9.87 -0.41
N VAL A 84 1.34 10.21 -1.62
CA VAL A 84 2.23 10.33 -2.78
C VAL A 84 3.18 11.49 -2.54
N THR A 85 4.49 11.25 -2.50
CA THR A 85 5.51 12.29 -2.26
C THR A 85 6.30 12.65 -3.52
N HIS A 86 6.20 11.84 -4.57
CA HIS A 86 6.84 12.12 -5.85
C HIS A 86 5.99 11.56 -6.99
N VAL A 87 5.86 12.37 -8.05
CA VAL A 87 5.38 11.99 -9.38
C VAL A 87 6.27 12.74 -10.37
N GLY A 88 6.93 12.03 -11.30
CA GLY A 88 7.84 12.66 -12.24
C GLY A 88 8.55 11.68 -13.14
N ARG A 89 9.42 12.18 -14.02
CA ARG A 89 10.28 11.35 -14.88
C ARG A 89 11.72 11.37 -14.39
N ILE A 90 12.33 10.20 -14.24
CA ILE A 90 13.74 10.03 -13.90
C ILE A 90 14.38 9.19 -15.00
N ALA A 91 15.47 9.70 -15.61
CA ALA A 91 16.15 9.05 -16.73
C ALA A 91 15.18 8.60 -17.87
N GLY A 92 14.17 9.44 -18.14
CA GLY A 92 13.18 9.17 -19.19
C GLY A 92 12.02 8.25 -18.79
N ARG A 93 11.99 7.72 -17.57
CA ARG A 93 10.97 6.77 -17.09
C ARG A 93 10.04 7.41 -16.08
N GLY A 94 8.74 7.15 -16.18
CA GLY A 94 7.78 7.65 -15.21
C GLY A 94 7.97 6.99 -13.85
N THR A 95 7.88 7.77 -12.78
CA THR A 95 8.14 7.31 -11.40
C THR A 95 7.10 7.86 -10.44
N VAL A 96 6.70 7.03 -9.49
CA VAL A 96 5.83 7.40 -8.37
C VAL A 96 6.50 6.98 -7.07
N THR A 97 6.37 7.79 -6.02
CA THR A 97 6.79 7.42 -4.65
C THR A 97 5.67 7.66 -3.67
N VAL A 98 5.41 6.70 -2.79
CA VAL A 98 4.42 6.81 -1.70
C VAL A 98 5.14 6.69 -0.35
N LEU A 99 4.94 7.66 0.54
CA LEU A 99 5.38 7.60 1.93
C LEU A 99 4.28 6.98 2.79
N HIS A 100 4.64 5.93 3.53
CA HIS A 100 3.74 5.21 4.43
C HIS A 100 3.90 5.68 5.88
N SER A 101 2.90 5.37 6.73
CA SER A 101 2.93 5.69 8.16
C SER A 101 4.10 5.03 8.92
N SER A 102 4.68 3.95 8.36
CA SER A 102 5.89 3.28 8.86
C SER A 102 7.19 4.06 8.63
N GLY A 103 7.13 5.21 7.96
CA GLY A 103 8.28 6.00 7.52
C GLY A 103 9.03 5.39 6.33
N ILE A 104 8.54 4.29 5.76
CA ILE A 104 9.10 3.68 4.54
C ILE A 104 8.46 4.35 3.33
N ARG A 105 9.27 4.59 2.30
CA ARG A 105 8.82 4.98 0.97
C ARG A 105 8.83 3.77 0.04
N SER A 106 7.73 3.53 -0.65
CA SER A 106 7.70 2.64 -1.81
C SER A 106 7.89 3.46 -3.09
N THR A 107 8.70 2.96 -4.03
CA THR A 107 8.98 3.60 -5.32
C THR A 107 8.60 2.68 -6.47
N TYR A 108 8.00 3.23 -7.53
CA TYR A 108 7.42 2.48 -8.65
C TYR A 108 7.95 3.04 -9.97
N GLU A 109 8.47 2.18 -10.84
CA GLU A 109 9.04 2.55 -12.14
C GLU A 109 9.03 1.36 -13.12
N PRO A 110 8.73 1.52 -14.43
CA PRO A 110 8.26 2.72 -15.08
C PRO A 110 6.72 2.84 -15.02
N VAL A 111 6.19 3.99 -14.61
CA VAL A 111 4.74 4.20 -14.41
C VAL A 111 4.28 5.47 -15.11
N ASP A 112 3.25 5.37 -15.95
CA ASP A 112 2.43 6.47 -16.43
C ASP A 112 1.42 6.86 -15.33
N PRO A 113 1.67 7.95 -14.58
CA PRO A 113 0.99 8.21 -13.33
C PRO A 113 -0.43 8.76 -13.53
N GLN A 114 -1.37 8.30 -12.71
CA GLN A 114 -2.75 8.79 -12.65
C GLN A 114 -3.07 9.47 -11.30
N VAL A 115 -2.03 9.76 -10.53
CA VAL A 115 -2.09 10.43 -9.23
C VAL A 115 -1.21 11.68 -9.23
N SER A 116 -1.44 12.57 -8.28
CA SER A 116 -0.62 13.78 -8.08
C SER A 116 0.15 13.73 -6.76
N SER A 117 1.30 14.41 -6.71
CA SER A 117 2.03 14.60 -5.45
C SER A 117 1.13 15.26 -4.40
N GLY A 118 1.23 14.82 -3.15
CA GLY A 118 0.37 15.21 -2.03
C GLY A 118 -0.91 14.38 -1.88
N SER A 119 -1.28 13.56 -2.88
CA SER A 119 -2.52 12.78 -2.82
C SER A 119 -2.44 11.67 -1.75
N PRO A 120 -3.45 11.50 -0.89
CA PRO A 120 -3.58 10.28 -0.09
C PRO A 120 -3.99 9.11 -0.99
N VAL A 121 -3.42 7.94 -0.74
CA VAL A 121 -3.76 6.69 -1.43
C VAL A 121 -4.03 5.59 -0.41
N ALA A 122 -5.07 4.80 -0.67
CA ALA A 122 -5.34 3.58 0.09
C ALA A 122 -4.43 2.44 -0.40
N ARG A 123 -4.24 1.42 0.43
CA ARG A 123 -3.60 0.17 -0.01
C ARG A 123 -4.42 -0.44 -1.15
N GLY A 124 -3.75 -0.74 -2.26
CA GLY A 124 -4.37 -1.28 -3.47
C GLY A 124 -5.06 -0.23 -4.35
N ALA A 125 -4.95 1.06 -4.04
CA ALA A 125 -5.44 2.11 -4.92
C ALA A 125 -4.56 2.21 -6.19
N PRO A 126 -5.15 2.47 -7.38
CA PRO A 126 -4.38 2.71 -8.59
C PRO A 126 -3.46 3.92 -8.45
N LEU A 127 -2.21 3.76 -8.86
CA LEU A 127 -1.21 4.82 -8.98
C LEU A 127 -1.02 5.27 -10.44
N GLY A 128 -1.31 4.37 -11.38
CA GLY A 128 -1.11 4.60 -12.80
C GLY A 128 -1.01 3.30 -13.58
N ARG A 129 -0.41 3.37 -14.78
CA ARG A 129 -0.20 2.23 -15.67
C ARG A 129 1.27 1.94 -15.89
N LEU A 130 1.62 0.67 -15.98
CA LEU A 130 2.98 0.23 -16.25
C LEU A 130 3.37 0.64 -17.68
N GLU A 131 4.42 1.45 -17.83
CA GLU A 131 4.92 1.82 -19.15
C GLU A 131 5.62 0.61 -19.80
N GLY A 132 5.36 0.36 -21.09
CA GLY A 132 6.09 -0.67 -21.84
C GLY A 132 7.50 -0.25 -22.25
N SER A 133 7.73 1.05 -22.45
CA SER A 133 9.04 1.62 -22.80
C SER A 133 9.86 1.93 -21.55
N GLY A 134 11.19 1.91 -21.68
CA GLY A 134 12.09 2.19 -20.56
C GLY A 134 12.20 1.07 -19.52
N SER A 135 11.48 -0.04 -19.68
CA SER A 135 11.70 -1.27 -18.91
C SER A 135 13.15 -1.71 -19.03
N HIS A 136 13.82 -1.94 -17.89
CA HIS A 136 15.16 -2.52 -17.88
C HIS A 136 15.12 -4.05 -18.11
N CYS A 137 13.93 -4.66 -18.23
CA CYS A 137 13.71 -6.06 -18.54
C CYS A 137 13.49 -6.32 -20.04
N ALA A 138 13.72 -5.33 -20.91
CA ALA A 138 13.47 -5.45 -22.34
C ALA A 138 14.08 -6.74 -22.94
N PRO A 139 13.36 -7.47 -23.81
CA PRO A 139 12.08 -7.10 -24.44
C PRO A 139 10.83 -7.33 -23.57
N ALA A 140 10.96 -7.88 -22.36
CA ALA A 140 9.86 -8.02 -21.42
C ALA A 140 9.54 -6.70 -20.70
N VAL A 141 8.35 -6.63 -20.09
CA VAL A 141 7.91 -5.50 -19.27
C VAL A 141 7.90 -5.93 -17.82
N CYS A 142 8.51 -5.13 -16.95
CA CYS A 142 8.52 -5.36 -15.52
C CYS A 142 8.35 -4.05 -14.76
N LEU A 143 7.74 -4.14 -13.58
CA LEU A 143 7.70 -3.05 -12.62
C LEU A 143 8.87 -3.21 -11.65
N HIS A 144 9.72 -2.18 -11.56
CA HIS A 144 10.64 -1.99 -10.46
C HIS A 144 9.89 -1.46 -9.24
N LEU A 145 9.90 -2.24 -8.15
CA LEU A 145 9.41 -1.82 -6.84
C LEU A 145 10.60 -1.63 -5.90
N GLY A 146 10.78 -0.42 -5.39
CA GLY A 146 11.79 -0.12 -4.36
C GLY A 146 11.18 0.10 -2.97
N ALA A 147 12.00 -0.06 -1.94
CA ALA A 147 11.66 0.24 -0.56
C ALA A 147 12.80 1.04 0.09
N VAL A 148 12.50 2.22 0.66
CA VAL A 148 13.52 3.13 1.20
C VAL A 148 13.12 3.65 2.57
N ARG A 149 14.04 3.63 3.54
CA ARG A 149 13.91 4.32 4.84
C ARG A 149 15.06 5.30 5.01
N GLY A 150 14.75 6.59 5.10
CA GLY A 150 15.81 7.62 5.05
C GLY A 150 16.59 7.49 3.75
N GLU A 151 17.90 7.22 3.83
CA GLU A 151 18.76 6.97 2.67
C GLU A 151 19.01 5.47 2.39
N VAL A 152 18.45 4.58 3.21
CA VAL A 152 18.75 3.14 3.17
C VAL A 152 17.73 2.41 2.31
N TYR A 153 18.21 1.68 1.30
CA TYR A 153 17.41 0.75 0.52
C TYR A 153 17.18 -0.54 1.29
N LEU A 154 15.94 -1.01 1.26
CA LEU A 154 15.49 -2.23 1.93
C LEU A 154 15.01 -3.22 0.86
N ASP A 155 15.05 -4.51 1.18
CA ASP A 155 14.42 -5.54 0.35
C ASP A 155 12.88 -5.44 0.43
N PRO A 156 12.17 -5.10 -0.66
CA PRO A 156 10.71 -5.06 -0.69
C PRO A 156 10.04 -6.38 -0.32
N MET A 157 10.70 -7.52 -0.55
CA MET A 157 10.14 -8.84 -0.32
C MET A 157 9.76 -9.07 1.14
N ILE A 158 10.56 -8.53 2.08
CA ILE A 158 10.29 -8.62 3.53
C ILE A 158 8.90 -8.08 3.88
N PHE A 159 8.44 -7.05 3.16
CA PHE A 159 7.13 -6.43 3.38
C PHE A 159 5.99 -7.13 2.63
N LEU A 160 6.28 -7.75 1.48
CA LEU A 160 5.29 -8.41 0.63
C LEU A 160 4.87 -9.79 1.15
N ILE A 161 5.84 -10.61 1.55
CA ILE A 161 5.58 -12.00 1.99
C ILE A 161 5.42 -12.12 3.52
N GLY A 162 5.81 -11.06 4.25
CA GLY A 162 5.91 -11.08 5.71
C GLY A 162 7.16 -11.85 6.16
N GLY A 163 7.81 -11.39 7.23
CA GLY A 163 8.95 -12.10 7.78
C GLY A 163 8.55 -13.52 8.20
N GLN A 164 9.26 -14.53 7.70
CA GLN A 164 9.23 -15.87 8.31
C GLN A 164 9.58 -15.67 9.79
N ARG A 165 8.78 -16.23 10.70
CA ARG A 165 9.13 -16.23 12.13
C ARG A 165 10.47 -16.97 12.28
N VAL A 166 11.55 -16.23 12.46
CA VAL A 166 12.84 -16.81 12.84
C VAL A 166 12.66 -17.41 14.23
N ARG A 167 12.64 -18.75 14.31
CA ARG A 167 12.80 -19.47 15.58
C ARG A 167 14.25 -19.90 15.68
N LEU A 168 14.87 -19.58 16.81
CA LEU A 168 16.16 -20.17 17.17
C LEU A 168 15.98 -21.69 17.25
N LEU A 169 16.93 -22.42 16.68
CA LEU A 169 17.06 -23.85 16.91
C LEU A 169 17.33 -24.05 18.42
N PRO A 170 16.52 -24.80 19.16
CA PRO A 170 16.84 -25.15 20.53
C PRO A 170 18.12 -25.99 20.50
N LEU A 171 19.22 -25.44 21.01
CA LEU A 171 20.38 -26.26 21.34
C LEU A 171 19.99 -27.02 22.62
N ALA A 172 19.94 -28.34 22.55
CA ALA A 172 19.70 -29.16 23.74
C ALA A 172 20.66 -28.72 24.86
N PRO A 173 20.22 -28.66 26.13
CA PRO A 173 21.11 -28.32 27.23
C PRO A 173 22.29 -29.29 27.22
N ALA A 174 23.51 -28.75 27.39
CA ALA A 174 24.71 -29.56 27.55
C ALA A 174 24.44 -30.56 28.68
N ARG A 175 24.57 -31.86 28.39
CA ARG A 175 24.42 -32.91 29.39
C ARG A 175 25.48 -32.66 30.47
N THR A 176 25.05 -32.24 31.64
CA THR A 176 25.88 -32.22 32.83
C THR A 176 25.97 -33.66 33.30
N GLY A 177 27.13 -34.28 33.06
CA GLY A 177 27.50 -35.57 33.66
C GLY A 177 28.04 -35.37 35.06
#